data_AF-A0A930TLQ0-F1
#
_entry.id   AF-A0A930TLQ0-F1
#
_cell.length_a   1.000
_cell.length_b   1.000
_cell.length_c   1.000
_cell.angle_alpha   90.00
_cell.angle_beta   90.00
_cell.angle_gamma   90.00
#
_symmetry.space_group_name_H-M   'P 1'
#
loop_
_entity.id
_entity.type
_entity.pdbx_description
1 polymer ?
#
loop_
_entity_poly.entity_id
_entity_poly.type
_entity_poly.pdbx_seq_one_letter_code
_entity_poly.pdbx_strand_id
1 'polypeptide(L)'
;MRDDTTLSVIVVHTTASRSRFRIPRLAEDPVFIAHLLQQTYALAGITAARVNSLARSLIVHHEPSVRIADLHSRITEATKRAATLSLSGQLPSHSWESEVELSASGAWPAIGWVLLATGSYATLQATIRLIAGSLHPFQIVFLNNLFAVGLLLPVLTVDGLSTTKLPLHGLRAILDAGASLLLVSGLSLLPLAQVNALGATTPLFAMMGASLVLGEALRPQRWISLLLGMVGMLVIVRPGLAGMGLGALLTLGGSIAFAGVVLLLKVLSRTDSSLTIIAYNALLLTPLTFIPALWVWTVPTLGELALLTAAAALGLVGQICMFQALEQADATTVLPADFAQFVWASVLGFVLFQEVPDLWTWLGGLLIFAGVIGVANSEPEEPKEQACLLLLESA
;
A
#
# COMPACT_ATOMS: atom_id res chain seq x y z
N MET A 1 9.04 -11.89 38.06
CA MET A 1 10.20 -11.74 37.16
C MET A 1 9.81 -12.29 35.79
N ARG A 2 9.23 -11.44 34.94
CA ARG A 2 9.04 -11.73 33.50
C ARG A 2 10.10 -10.90 32.78
N ASP A 3 10.77 -11.54 31.84
CA ASP A 3 12.05 -11.17 31.25
C ASP A 3 12.16 -9.72 30.72
N ASP A 4 13.25 -9.05 31.10
CA ASP A 4 13.68 -7.70 30.69
C ASP A 4 14.11 -7.63 29.21
N THR A 5 14.08 -8.77 28.49
CA THR A 5 14.50 -8.91 27.08
C THR A 5 13.44 -8.49 26.06
N THR A 6 12.22 -8.16 26.49
CA THR A 6 11.08 -7.82 25.60
C THR A 6 10.87 -6.31 25.37
N LEU A 7 11.65 -5.45 26.02
CA LEU A 7 11.54 -3.97 25.94
C LEU A 7 12.70 -3.34 25.16
N SER A 8 13.23 -4.02 24.14
CA SER A 8 14.29 -3.45 23.30
C SER A 8 13.72 -2.33 22.42
N VAL A 9 14.19 -1.12 22.65
CA VAL A 9 13.90 0.05 21.80
C VAL A 9 14.98 0.11 20.72
N ILE A 10 14.60 -0.11 19.47
CA ILE A 10 15.53 -0.09 18.33
C ILE A 10 15.30 1.19 17.53
N VAL A 11 16.36 1.98 17.32
CA VAL A 11 16.31 3.11 16.39
C VAL A 11 16.24 2.55 14.97
N VAL A 12 15.15 2.85 14.26
CA VAL A 12 14.94 2.38 12.87
C VAL A 12 15.49 3.40 11.89
N HIS A 13 15.17 4.68 12.11
CA HIS A 13 15.50 5.76 11.19
C HIS A 13 15.52 7.08 11.93
N THR A 14 16.52 7.92 11.68
CA THR A 14 16.62 9.26 12.27
C THR A 14 16.98 10.30 11.23
N THR A 15 16.29 11.44 11.31
CA THR A 15 16.56 12.68 10.56
C THR A 15 16.81 13.82 11.55
N ALA A 16 17.15 15.01 11.07
CA ALA A 16 17.48 16.16 11.91
C ALA A 16 16.40 16.53 12.94
N SER A 17 15.12 16.22 12.70
CA SER A 17 14.01 16.60 13.59
C SER A 17 13.00 15.47 13.84
N ARG A 18 13.30 14.24 13.40
CA ARG A 18 12.38 13.10 13.51
C ARG A 18 13.17 11.82 13.69
N SER A 19 12.85 11.07 14.73
CA SER A 19 13.41 9.75 15.05
C SER A 19 12.30 8.71 15.13
N ARG A 20 12.51 7.54 14.53
CA ARG A 20 11.59 6.40 14.55
C ARG A 20 12.19 5.28 15.40
N PHE A 21 11.44 4.85 16.40
CA PHE A 21 11.80 3.77 17.30
C PHE A 21 10.85 2.58 17.11
N ARG A 22 11.41 1.38 16.94
CA ARG A 22 10.65 0.13 16.95
C ARG A 22 10.62 -0.39 18.37
N ILE A 23 9.41 -0.60 18.88
CA ILE A 23 9.17 -1.13 20.22
C ILE A 23 8.24 -2.33 20.06
N PRO A 24 8.70 -3.57 20.32
CA PRO A 24 7.95 -4.80 20.02
C PRO A 24 6.55 -4.84 20.65
N ARG A 25 6.42 -4.32 21.88
CA ARG A 25 5.20 -4.35 22.69
C ARG A 25 4.10 -3.38 22.23
N LEU A 26 4.40 -2.46 21.32
CA LEU A 26 3.41 -1.49 20.81
C LEU A 26 2.22 -2.17 20.13
N ALA A 27 2.41 -3.34 19.52
CA ALA A 27 1.35 -3.98 18.71
C ALA A 27 0.31 -4.73 19.56
N GLU A 28 0.55 -4.90 20.86
CA GLU A 28 -0.14 -5.90 21.67
C GLU A 28 -0.96 -5.29 22.83
N ASP A 29 -0.71 -4.04 23.24
CA ASP A 29 -1.27 -3.46 24.48
C ASP A 29 -1.64 -1.97 24.31
N PRO A 30 -2.94 -1.63 24.12
CA PRO A 30 -3.41 -0.25 24.00
C PRO A 30 -3.15 0.60 25.25
N VAL A 31 -3.18 0.01 26.44
CA VAL A 31 -2.94 0.71 27.72
C VAL A 31 -1.46 1.07 27.81
N PHE A 32 -0.57 0.19 27.36
CA PHE A 32 0.85 0.48 27.21
C PHE A 32 1.12 1.63 26.23
N ILE A 33 0.42 1.68 25.08
CA ILE A 33 0.55 2.78 24.12
C ILE A 33 0.23 4.13 24.79
N ALA A 34 -0.87 4.20 25.54
CA ALA A 34 -1.29 5.42 26.20
C ALA A 34 -0.24 5.92 27.22
N HIS A 35 0.25 5.03 28.08
CA HIS A 35 1.30 5.36 29.05
C HIS A 35 2.63 5.73 28.37
N LEU A 36 2.97 5.06 27.26
CA LEU A 36 4.19 5.35 26.51
C LEU A 36 4.14 6.74 25.88
N LEU A 37 3.02 7.11 25.25
CA LEU A 37 2.85 8.45 24.70
C LEU A 37 2.94 9.49 25.82
N GLN A 38 2.25 9.28 26.96
CA GLN A 38 2.31 10.20 28.10
C GLN A 38 3.74 10.41 28.61
N GLN A 39 4.50 9.32 28.82
CA GLN A 39 5.89 9.41 29.27
C GLN A 39 6.79 10.05 28.21
N THR A 40 6.48 9.88 26.92
CA THR A 40 7.24 10.48 25.83
C THR A 40 7.01 11.98 25.75
N TYR A 41 5.75 12.44 25.82
CA TYR A 41 5.43 13.87 25.81
C TYR A 41 6.04 14.64 27.00
N ALA A 42 6.24 13.96 28.13
CA ALA A 42 6.89 14.56 29.30
C ALA A 42 8.42 14.79 29.13
N LEU A 43 9.03 14.31 28.04
CA LEU A 43 10.48 14.46 27.82
C LEU A 43 10.81 15.83 27.21
N ALA A 44 11.83 16.49 27.75
CA ALA A 44 12.30 17.77 27.23
C ALA A 44 12.84 17.65 25.78
N GLY A 45 12.44 18.61 24.93
CA GLY A 45 12.86 18.71 23.53
C GLY A 45 12.07 17.84 22.55
N ILE A 46 10.99 17.20 22.99
CA ILE A 46 10.02 16.51 22.14
C ILE A 46 8.90 17.48 21.77
N THR A 47 8.63 17.61 20.47
CA THR A 47 7.58 18.48 19.93
C THR A 47 6.31 17.72 19.57
N ALA A 48 6.44 16.45 19.16
CA ALA A 48 5.29 15.58 18.93
C ALA A 48 5.70 14.11 19.02
N ALA A 49 4.77 13.22 19.39
CA ALA A 49 4.99 11.78 19.40
C ALA A 49 3.74 11.03 18.92
N ARG A 50 3.91 10.11 17.98
CA ARG A 50 2.81 9.27 17.46
C ARG A 50 3.21 7.81 17.35
N VAL A 51 2.23 6.94 17.49
CA VAL A 51 2.37 5.51 17.17
C VAL A 51 1.74 5.29 15.79
N ASN A 52 2.47 4.61 14.91
CA ASN A 52 1.98 4.27 13.56
C ASN A 52 0.70 3.41 13.66
N SER A 53 -0.24 3.54 12.71
CA SER A 53 -1.50 2.78 12.61
C SER A 53 -1.35 1.25 12.65
N LEU A 54 -0.18 0.71 12.28
CA LEU A 54 0.16 -0.71 12.45
C LEU A 54 0.78 -1.06 13.81
N ALA A 55 0.82 -0.10 14.75
CA ALA A 55 1.30 -0.22 16.12
C ALA A 55 2.69 -0.87 16.27
N ARG A 56 3.61 -0.65 15.33
CA ARG A 56 4.94 -1.28 15.32
C ARG A 56 6.09 -0.31 15.58
N SER A 57 5.83 0.99 15.58
CA SER A 57 6.87 2.00 15.80
C SER A 57 6.31 3.28 16.40
N LEU A 58 7.07 3.84 17.35
CA LEU A 58 6.92 5.17 17.89
C LEU A 58 7.71 6.15 17.03
N ILE A 59 7.06 7.20 16.54
CA ILE A 59 7.66 8.28 15.76
C ILE A 59 7.70 9.50 16.68
N VAL A 60 8.90 10.04 16.90
CA VAL A 60 9.14 11.18 17.79
C VAL A 60 9.70 12.32 16.96
N HIS A 61 9.02 13.46 17.01
CA HIS A 61 9.54 14.73 16.54
C HIS A 61 10.24 15.44 17.70
N HIS A 62 11.45 15.91 17.46
CA HIS A 62 12.29 16.53 18.47
C HIS A 62 13.02 17.73 17.88
N GLU A 63 13.46 18.63 18.75
CA GLU A 63 14.30 19.74 18.34
C GLU A 63 15.63 19.23 17.71
N PRO A 64 16.17 19.93 16.70
CA PRO A 64 17.45 19.56 16.08
C PRO A 64 18.65 19.63 17.04
N SER A 65 18.49 20.30 18.18
CA SER A 65 19.47 20.43 19.25
C SER A 65 19.66 19.13 20.06
N VAL A 66 18.68 18.20 19.99
CA VAL A 66 18.68 16.96 20.80
C VAL A 66 19.57 15.90 20.15
N ARG A 67 20.55 15.38 20.90
CA ARG A 67 21.39 14.28 20.44
C ARG A 67 20.60 12.97 20.41
N ILE A 68 20.78 12.19 19.35
CA ILE A 68 20.07 10.92 19.12
C ILE A 68 20.33 9.91 20.25
N ALA A 69 21.56 9.84 20.77
CA ALA A 69 21.90 8.96 21.88
C ALA A 69 21.13 9.29 23.17
N ASP A 70 20.98 10.58 23.47
CA ASP A 70 20.22 11.06 24.63
C ASP A 70 18.73 10.79 24.45
N LEU A 71 18.21 11.01 23.23
CA LEU A 71 16.83 10.72 22.89
C LEU A 71 16.52 9.21 23.01
N HIS A 72 17.40 8.34 22.52
CA HIS A 72 17.24 6.89 22.61
C HIS A 72 17.20 6.41 24.06
N SER A 73 18.09 6.92 24.92
CA SER A 73 18.09 6.62 26.36
C SER A 73 16.78 7.03 27.02
N ARG A 74 16.33 8.28 26.78
CA ARG A 74 15.09 8.82 27.34
C ARG A 74 13.85 8.03 26.91
N ILE A 75 13.76 7.68 25.63
CA ILE A 75 12.66 6.86 25.10
C ILE A 75 12.70 5.45 25.69
N THR A 76 13.89 4.87 25.87
CA THR A 76 14.04 3.56 26.51
C THR A 76 13.54 3.59 27.95
N GLU A 77 13.85 4.65 28.71
CA GLU A 77 13.35 4.82 30.07
C GLU A 77 11.83 5.05 30.12
N ALA A 78 11.30 5.90 29.23
CA ALA A 78 9.86 6.11 29.07
C ALA A 78 9.12 4.79 28.75
N THR A 79 9.72 3.95 27.92
CA THR A 79 9.19 2.62 27.55
C THR A 79 9.13 1.69 28.77
N LYS A 80 10.17 1.67 29.61
CA LYS A 80 10.17 0.88 30.85
C LYS A 80 9.12 1.35 31.86
N ARG A 81 8.99 2.67 32.03
CA ARG A 81 7.96 3.26 32.91
C ARG A 81 6.56 2.94 32.43
N ALA A 82 6.29 3.10 31.12
CA ALA A 82 5.02 2.75 30.52
C ALA A 82 4.66 1.27 30.69
N ALA A 83 5.65 0.38 30.56
CA ALA A 83 5.45 -1.05 30.80
C ALA A 83 5.10 -1.38 32.26
N THR A 84 5.60 -0.60 33.21
CA THR A 84 5.29 -0.77 34.64
C THR A 84 3.90 -0.24 34.95
N LEU A 85 3.53 0.88 34.35
CA LEU A 85 2.21 1.49 34.49
C LEU A 85 1.11 0.67 33.79
N SER A 86 1.38 0.04 32.65
CA SER A 86 0.36 -0.79 32.00
C SER A 86 0.01 -2.05 32.80
N LEU A 87 0.93 -2.54 33.63
CA LEU A 87 0.69 -3.68 34.52
C LEU A 87 -0.28 -3.35 35.68
N SER A 88 -0.47 -2.07 36.02
CA SER A 88 -1.44 -1.68 37.06
C SER A 88 -2.88 -1.69 36.56
N GLY A 89 -3.10 -1.82 35.24
CA GLY A 89 -4.43 -1.80 34.62
C GLY A 89 -5.15 -0.45 34.70
N GLN A 90 -4.53 0.58 35.28
CA GLN A 90 -5.10 1.91 35.39
C GLN A 90 -4.79 2.74 34.14
N LEU A 91 -5.82 3.35 33.56
CA LEU A 91 -5.67 4.35 32.53
C LEU A 91 -5.04 5.63 33.12
N PRO A 92 -4.25 6.39 32.34
CA PRO A 92 -3.72 7.69 32.76
C PRO A 92 -4.82 8.62 33.28
N SER A 93 -4.55 9.37 34.35
CA SER A 93 -5.51 10.29 34.97
C SER A 93 -5.79 11.57 34.17
N HIS A 94 -5.04 11.81 33.09
CA HIS A 94 -5.25 12.92 32.16
C HIS A 94 -5.75 12.39 30.81
N SER A 95 -6.98 12.74 30.47
CA SER A 95 -7.54 12.59 29.12
C SER A 95 -6.81 13.56 28.18
N TRP A 96 -5.90 13.03 27.37
CA TRP A 96 -5.05 13.73 26.41
C TRP A 96 -5.81 14.15 25.13
N GLU A 97 -7.14 14.32 25.22
CA GLU A 97 -8.03 14.60 24.09
C GLU A 97 -7.74 15.94 23.38
N SER A 98 -6.86 16.79 23.91
CA SER A 98 -6.68 18.17 23.40
C SER A 98 -5.29 18.55 22.89
N GLU A 99 -4.27 17.69 22.99
CA GLU A 99 -2.88 18.08 22.61
C GLU A 99 -2.14 17.03 21.76
N VAL A 100 -2.90 16.21 21.02
CA VAL A 100 -2.39 15.64 19.77
C VAL A 100 -2.51 16.74 18.72
N GLU A 101 -1.69 17.79 18.84
CA GLU A 101 -1.39 18.63 17.69
C GLU A 101 -0.68 17.72 16.69
N LEU A 102 -1.48 17.11 15.81
CA LEU A 102 -1.08 16.68 14.49
C LEU A 102 -0.34 17.88 13.90
N SER A 103 0.99 17.91 14.03
CA SER A 103 1.84 18.86 13.32
C SER A 103 1.49 18.69 11.85
N ALA A 104 0.60 19.57 11.38
CA ALA A 104 0.13 19.68 10.04
C ALA A 104 1.30 20.13 9.16
N SER A 105 2.21 19.22 8.85
CA SER A 105 2.62 19.17 7.44
C SER A 105 1.33 18.81 6.73
N GLY A 106 0.64 19.80 6.14
CA GLY A 106 -0.69 19.60 5.54
C GLY A 106 -0.72 18.35 4.65
N ALA A 107 -1.88 17.74 4.40
CA ALA A 107 -1.95 16.49 3.63
C ALA A 107 -1.31 16.56 2.22
N TRP A 108 -0.99 17.76 1.74
CA TRP A 108 -0.43 18.07 0.43
C TRP A 108 0.85 17.33 0.03
N PRO A 109 1.92 17.19 0.86
CA PRO A 109 3.10 16.41 0.46
C PRO A 109 2.76 14.93 0.28
N ALA A 110 1.95 14.34 1.16
CA ALA A 110 1.50 12.96 1.02
C ALA A 110 0.68 12.77 -0.26
N ILE A 111 -0.26 13.69 -0.54
CA ILE A 111 -1.04 13.68 -1.79
C ILE A 111 -0.14 13.84 -3.01
N GLY A 112 0.88 14.71 -2.96
CA GLY A 112 1.87 14.86 -4.02
C GLY A 112 2.59 13.54 -4.34
N TRP A 113 2.95 12.77 -3.30
CA TRP A 113 3.52 11.42 -3.48
C TRP A 113 2.52 10.44 -4.09
N VAL A 114 1.23 10.48 -3.71
CA VAL A 114 0.20 9.62 -4.33
C VAL A 114 -0.02 9.98 -5.80
N LEU A 115 -0.05 11.27 -6.15
CA LEU A 115 -0.20 11.71 -7.54
C LEU A 115 0.98 11.27 -8.41
N LEU A 116 2.21 11.36 -7.88
CA LEU A 116 3.39 10.83 -8.54
C LEU A 116 3.32 9.30 -8.68
N ALA A 117 2.86 8.59 -7.65
CA ALA A 117 2.73 7.14 -7.68
C ALA A 117 1.74 6.67 -8.75
N THR A 118 0.51 7.19 -8.69
CA THR A 118 -0.59 6.87 -9.62
C THR A 118 -0.27 7.28 -11.05
N GLY A 119 0.38 8.44 -11.26
CA GLY A 119 0.86 8.87 -12.58
C GLY A 119 1.94 7.94 -13.13
N SER A 120 2.87 7.48 -12.29
CA SER A 120 3.90 6.50 -12.69
C SER A 120 3.27 5.16 -13.07
N TYR A 121 2.30 4.67 -12.30
CA TYR A 121 1.58 3.43 -12.62
C TYR A 121 0.78 3.53 -13.91
N ALA A 122 0.06 4.63 -14.14
CA ALA A 122 -0.68 4.85 -15.36
C ALA A 122 0.26 4.92 -16.58
N THR A 123 1.42 5.57 -16.43
CA THR A 123 2.45 5.65 -17.48
C THR A 123 3.09 4.28 -17.75
N LEU A 124 3.33 3.47 -16.71
CA LEU A 124 3.75 2.08 -16.88
C LEU A 124 2.73 1.30 -17.71
N GLN A 125 1.43 1.40 -17.40
CA GLN A 125 0.41 0.64 -18.13
C GLN A 125 0.30 1.11 -19.59
N ALA A 126 0.35 2.43 -19.82
CA ALA A 126 0.38 2.97 -21.17
C ALA A 126 1.61 2.47 -21.95
N THR A 127 2.79 2.44 -21.32
CA THR A 127 4.03 1.93 -21.92
C THR A 127 3.92 0.46 -22.29
N ILE A 128 3.38 -0.36 -21.38
CA ILE A 128 3.10 -1.78 -21.63
C ILE A 128 2.14 -1.95 -22.81
N ARG A 129 1.11 -1.09 -22.89
CA ARG A 129 0.12 -1.16 -23.97
C ARG A 129 0.70 -0.78 -25.34
N LEU A 130 1.66 0.14 -25.40
CA LEU A 130 2.36 0.48 -26.66
C LEU A 130 3.08 -0.72 -27.28
N ILE A 131 3.61 -1.62 -26.45
CA ILE A 131 4.33 -2.83 -26.90
C ILE A 131 3.45 -4.07 -26.94
N ALA A 132 2.21 -4.01 -26.43
CA ALA A 132 1.27 -5.13 -26.40
C ALA A 132 0.81 -5.59 -27.80
N GLY A 133 1.01 -4.77 -28.83
CA GLY A 133 0.74 -5.12 -30.23
C GLY A 133 1.92 -5.84 -30.94
N SER A 134 3.14 -5.72 -30.41
CA SER A 134 4.35 -6.29 -31.03
C SER A 134 4.91 -7.49 -30.27
N LEU A 135 4.77 -7.51 -28.94
CA LEU A 135 5.19 -8.60 -28.07
C LEU A 135 4.00 -9.31 -27.44
N HIS A 136 4.11 -10.63 -27.30
CA HIS A 136 3.08 -11.41 -26.61
C HIS A 136 3.02 -11.02 -25.11
N PRO A 137 1.83 -10.91 -24.48
CA PRO A 137 1.67 -10.56 -23.07
C PRO A 137 2.55 -11.37 -22.10
N PHE A 138 2.73 -12.65 -22.37
CA PHE A 138 3.58 -13.54 -21.54
C PHE A 138 5.04 -13.09 -21.54
N GLN A 139 5.54 -12.67 -22.70
CA GLN A 139 6.90 -12.18 -22.84
C GLN A 139 7.07 -10.81 -22.18
N ILE A 140 6.07 -9.93 -22.33
CA ILE A 140 6.06 -8.61 -21.68
C ILE A 140 6.15 -8.76 -20.17
N VAL A 141 5.31 -9.61 -19.56
CA VAL A 141 5.30 -9.83 -18.11
C VAL A 141 6.65 -10.38 -17.63
N PHE A 142 7.19 -11.39 -18.33
CA PHE A 142 8.50 -11.95 -17.98
C PHE A 142 9.61 -10.90 -18.03
N LEU A 143 9.74 -10.17 -19.15
CA LEU A 143 10.81 -9.19 -19.31
C LEU A 143 10.68 -8.02 -18.32
N ASN A 144 9.46 -7.55 -18.08
CA ASN A 144 9.21 -6.51 -17.09
C ASN A 144 9.64 -6.96 -15.68
N ASN A 145 9.33 -8.21 -15.30
CA ASN A 145 9.77 -8.78 -14.02
C ASN A 145 11.29 -8.94 -13.95
N LEU A 146 11.91 -9.41 -15.03
CA LEU A 146 13.36 -9.56 -15.12
C LEU A 146 14.08 -8.21 -14.94
N PHE A 147 13.60 -7.16 -15.59
CA PHE A 147 14.16 -5.81 -15.44
C PHE A 147 13.88 -5.24 -14.04
N ALA A 148 12.69 -5.46 -13.48
CA ALA A 148 12.39 -5.05 -12.11
C ALA A 148 13.33 -5.73 -11.09
N VAL A 149 13.62 -7.03 -11.25
CA VAL A 149 14.63 -7.74 -10.45
C VAL A 149 15.99 -7.08 -10.62
N GLY A 150 16.43 -6.83 -11.86
CA GLY A 150 17.71 -6.18 -12.14
C GLY A 150 17.86 -4.82 -11.47
N LEU A 151 16.80 -4.01 -11.45
CA LEU A 151 16.75 -2.71 -10.78
C LEU A 151 16.68 -2.84 -9.25
N LEU A 152 16.12 -3.92 -8.72
CA LEU A 152 16.07 -4.20 -7.28
C LEU A 152 17.38 -4.75 -6.72
N LEU A 153 18.22 -5.41 -7.54
CA LEU A 153 19.47 -6.05 -7.09
C LEU A 153 20.36 -5.16 -6.20
N PRO A 154 20.61 -3.86 -6.51
CA PRO A 154 21.45 -3.00 -5.67
C PRO A 154 20.89 -2.78 -4.26
N VAL A 155 19.58 -2.93 -4.08
CA VAL A 155 18.89 -2.77 -2.79
C VAL A 155 18.86 -4.09 -2.02
N LEU A 156 18.85 -5.23 -2.73
CA LEU A 156 18.79 -6.57 -2.13
C LEU A 156 20.11 -7.01 -1.48
N THR A 157 21.23 -6.37 -1.79
CA THR A 157 22.55 -6.70 -1.24
C THR A 157 22.77 -6.19 0.18
N VAL A 158 21.84 -5.38 0.73
CA VAL A 158 22.06 -4.60 1.95
C VAL A 158 21.57 -5.29 3.23
N ASP A 159 20.71 -6.32 3.17
CA ASP A 159 20.24 -7.06 4.35
C ASP A 159 19.89 -8.52 4.03
N GLY A 160 20.14 -9.43 4.98
CA GLY A 160 19.89 -10.87 4.81
C GLY A 160 18.42 -11.22 4.61
N LEU A 161 18.06 -11.71 3.42
CA LEU A 161 16.74 -12.24 3.10
C LEU A 161 16.51 -13.57 3.82
N SER A 162 15.76 -13.56 4.92
CA SER A 162 15.37 -14.77 5.66
C SER A 162 13.86 -14.85 5.81
N THR A 163 13.28 -16.00 5.45
CA THR A 163 11.87 -16.32 5.69
C THR A 163 11.73 -17.79 6.09
N THR A 164 10.79 -18.05 7.00
CA THR A 164 10.36 -19.42 7.38
C THR A 164 9.12 -19.87 6.62
N LYS A 165 8.52 -18.99 5.78
CA LYS A 165 7.23 -19.22 5.11
C LYS A 165 7.36 -19.30 3.58
N LEU A 166 8.41 -19.98 3.10
CA LEU A 166 8.68 -20.13 1.67
C LEU A 166 7.46 -20.67 0.85
N PRO A 167 6.65 -21.63 1.35
CA PRO A 167 5.46 -22.09 0.60
C PRO A 167 4.43 -20.99 0.34
N LEU A 168 4.25 -20.04 1.27
CA LEU A 168 3.32 -18.93 1.09
C LEU A 168 3.86 -17.89 0.10
N HIS A 169 5.18 -17.66 0.08
CA HIS A 169 5.82 -16.86 -0.97
C HIS A 169 5.68 -17.51 -2.35
N GLY A 170 5.81 -18.83 -2.43
CA GLY A 170 5.58 -19.59 -3.65
C GLY A 170 4.14 -19.49 -4.16
N LEU A 171 3.15 -19.72 -3.29
CA LEU A 171 1.73 -19.56 -3.65
C LEU A 171 1.42 -18.13 -4.09
N ARG A 172 1.98 -17.13 -3.39
CA ARG A 172 1.84 -15.72 -3.75
C ARG A 172 2.40 -15.47 -5.15
N ALA A 173 3.61 -15.92 -5.44
CA ALA A 173 4.25 -15.71 -6.74
C ALA A 173 3.47 -16.40 -7.87
N ILE A 174 2.84 -17.56 -7.62
CA ILE A 174 1.97 -18.23 -8.60
C ILE A 174 0.71 -17.41 -8.87
N LEU A 175 0.04 -16.92 -7.82
CA LEU A 175 -1.13 -16.06 -7.97
C LEU A 175 -0.78 -14.74 -8.66
N ASP A 176 0.38 -14.17 -8.35
CA ASP A 176 0.86 -12.92 -8.95
C ASP A 176 1.26 -13.11 -10.42
N ALA A 177 1.83 -14.26 -10.77
CA ALA A 177 2.08 -14.66 -12.16
C ALA A 177 0.75 -14.73 -12.93
N GLY A 178 -0.22 -15.47 -12.40
CA GLY A 178 -1.54 -15.59 -13.01
C GLY A 178 -2.24 -14.25 -13.16
N ALA A 179 -2.24 -13.44 -12.10
CA ALA A 179 -2.81 -12.10 -12.09
C ALA A 179 -2.17 -11.20 -13.16
N SER A 180 -0.84 -11.11 -13.16
CA SER A 180 -0.09 -10.26 -14.10
C SER A 180 -0.31 -10.67 -15.55
N LEU A 181 -0.29 -11.98 -15.85
CA LEU A 181 -0.53 -12.49 -17.20
C LEU A 181 -1.95 -12.17 -17.68
N LEU A 182 -2.95 -12.37 -16.82
CA LEU A 182 -4.34 -12.07 -17.14
C LEU A 182 -4.59 -10.57 -17.31
N LEU A 183 -4.04 -9.73 -16.43
CA LEU A 183 -4.20 -8.27 -16.48
C LEU A 183 -3.51 -7.66 -17.71
N VAL A 184 -2.27 -8.07 -18.02
CA VAL A 184 -1.57 -7.59 -19.22
C VAL A 184 -2.24 -8.09 -20.51
N SER A 185 -2.79 -9.31 -20.50
CA SER A 185 -3.59 -9.80 -21.64
C SER A 185 -4.94 -9.09 -21.78
N GLY A 186 -5.57 -8.67 -20.68
CA GLY A 186 -6.74 -7.81 -20.73
C GLY A 186 -6.40 -6.41 -21.25
N LEU A 187 -5.24 -5.88 -20.85
CA LEU A 187 -4.73 -4.58 -21.28
C LEU A 187 -4.43 -4.50 -22.78
N SER A 188 -4.08 -5.61 -23.42
CA SER A 188 -3.90 -5.65 -24.88
C SER A 188 -5.21 -5.64 -25.66
N LEU A 189 -6.34 -5.96 -25.01
CA LEU A 189 -7.66 -6.12 -25.64
C LEU A 189 -8.65 -5.00 -25.29
N LEU A 190 -8.40 -4.24 -24.23
CA LEU A 190 -9.31 -3.22 -23.72
C LEU A 190 -8.67 -1.83 -23.65
N PRO A 191 -9.48 -0.77 -23.72
CA PRO A 191 -9.07 0.57 -23.36
C PRO A 191 -8.47 0.67 -21.96
N LEU A 192 -7.50 1.57 -21.77
CA LEU A 192 -6.76 1.74 -20.52
C LEU A 192 -7.70 2.07 -19.34
N ALA A 193 -8.71 2.90 -19.60
CA ALA A 193 -9.73 3.25 -18.62
C ALA A 193 -10.58 2.04 -18.19
N GLN A 194 -10.96 1.17 -19.13
CA GLN A 194 -11.77 -0.01 -18.83
C GLN A 194 -11.00 -1.05 -18.01
N VAL A 195 -9.72 -1.25 -18.34
CA VAL A 195 -8.84 -2.16 -17.59
C VAL A 195 -8.70 -1.72 -16.15
N ASN A 196 -8.46 -0.42 -15.93
CA ASN A 196 -8.36 0.12 -14.57
C ASN A 196 -9.70 0.04 -13.82
N ALA A 197 -10.83 0.32 -14.48
CA ALA A 197 -12.16 0.22 -13.88
C ALA A 197 -12.50 -1.20 -13.42
N LEU A 198 -12.19 -2.21 -14.24
CA LEU A 198 -12.29 -3.61 -13.85
C LEU A 198 -11.27 -3.99 -12.77
N GLY A 199 -10.03 -3.48 -12.88
CA GLY A 199 -8.98 -3.64 -11.87
C GLY A 199 -9.40 -3.16 -10.47
N ALA A 200 -10.22 -2.11 -10.42
CA ALA A 200 -10.78 -1.52 -9.21
C ALA A 200 -11.67 -2.47 -8.40
N THR A 201 -12.06 -3.63 -8.94
CA THR A 201 -12.79 -4.66 -8.18
C THR A 201 -11.89 -5.51 -7.28
N THR A 202 -10.57 -5.44 -7.44
CA THR A 202 -9.62 -6.21 -6.63
C THR A 202 -9.88 -6.05 -5.13
N PRO A 203 -10.08 -4.84 -4.57
CA PRO A 203 -10.40 -4.68 -3.14
C PRO A 203 -11.70 -5.38 -2.74
N LEU A 204 -12.68 -5.46 -3.65
CA LEU A 204 -13.93 -6.16 -3.40
C LEU A 204 -13.69 -7.67 -3.24
N PHE A 205 -12.96 -8.27 -4.18
CA PHE A 205 -12.58 -9.67 -4.13
C PHE A 205 -11.68 -9.98 -2.93
N ALA A 206 -10.77 -9.07 -2.58
CA ALA A 206 -9.90 -9.22 -1.42
C ALA A 206 -10.71 -9.19 -0.12
N MET A 207 -11.71 -8.32 0.00
CA MET A 207 -12.59 -8.27 1.16
C MET A 207 -13.39 -9.57 1.33
N MET A 208 -14.00 -10.06 0.25
CA MET A 208 -14.73 -11.33 0.28
C MET A 208 -13.79 -12.50 0.63
N GLY A 209 -12.63 -12.57 -0.02
CA GLY A 209 -11.62 -13.58 0.29
C GLY A 209 -11.10 -13.49 1.72
N ALA A 210 -10.99 -12.29 2.30
CA ALA A 210 -10.62 -12.13 3.71
C ALA A 210 -11.65 -12.76 4.64
N SER A 211 -12.95 -12.54 4.40
CA SER A 211 -13.98 -13.17 5.22
C SER A 211 -13.98 -14.71 5.13
N LEU A 212 -13.74 -15.25 3.94
CA LEU A 212 -13.80 -16.69 3.68
C LEU A 212 -12.53 -17.42 4.15
N VAL A 213 -11.36 -16.85 3.88
CA VAL A 213 -10.05 -17.51 4.10
C VAL A 213 -9.48 -17.19 5.48
N LEU A 214 -9.65 -15.96 5.97
CA LEU A 214 -9.13 -15.52 7.27
C LEU A 214 -10.18 -15.59 8.40
N GLY A 215 -11.45 -15.87 8.08
CA GLY A 215 -12.53 -15.89 9.07
C GLY A 215 -12.86 -14.50 9.65
N GLU A 216 -12.44 -13.43 8.99
CA GLU A 216 -12.71 -12.07 9.45
C GLU A 216 -14.20 -11.73 9.25
N ALA A 217 -14.95 -11.58 10.35
CA ALA A 217 -16.35 -11.20 10.30
C ALA A 217 -16.50 -9.79 9.70
N LEU A 218 -17.18 -9.70 8.55
CA LEU A 218 -17.47 -8.42 7.90
C LEU A 218 -18.74 -7.81 8.51
N ARG A 219 -18.61 -6.59 9.04
CA ARG A 219 -19.76 -5.79 9.47
C ARG A 219 -20.71 -5.54 8.27
N PRO A 220 -22.04 -5.55 8.44
CA PRO A 220 -23.01 -5.33 7.36
C PRO A 220 -22.77 -4.05 6.55
N GLN A 221 -22.28 -2.99 7.21
CA GLN A 221 -21.88 -1.73 6.56
C GLN A 221 -20.84 -1.94 5.45
N ARG A 222 -19.86 -2.83 5.66
CA ARG A 222 -18.82 -3.14 4.67
C ARG A 222 -19.41 -3.86 3.44
N TRP A 223 -20.42 -4.70 3.62
CA TRP A 223 -21.15 -5.34 2.52
C TRP A 223 -21.92 -4.32 1.69
N ILE A 224 -22.54 -3.32 2.32
CA ILE A 224 -23.26 -2.27 1.62
C ILE A 224 -22.28 -1.41 0.80
N SER A 225 -21.14 -1.02 1.39
CA SER A 225 -20.07 -0.32 0.67
C SER A 225 -19.53 -1.13 -0.50
N LEU A 226 -19.41 -2.45 -0.35
CA LEU A 226 -18.97 -3.38 -1.40
C LEU A 226 -19.95 -3.40 -2.57
N LEU A 227 -21.24 -3.56 -2.28
CA LEU A 227 -22.31 -3.59 -3.29
C LEU A 227 -22.41 -2.24 -4.00
N LEU A 228 -22.28 -1.13 -3.27
CA LEU A 228 -22.22 0.21 -3.86
C LEU A 228 -21.01 0.38 -4.78
N GLY A 229 -19.83 -0.09 -4.37
CA GLY A 229 -18.63 -0.10 -5.21
C GLY A 229 -18.79 -0.94 -6.48
N MET A 230 -19.44 -2.11 -6.37
CA MET A 230 -19.78 -2.97 -7.51
C MET A 230 -20.74 -2.27 -8.48
N VAL A 231 -21.77 -1.60 -7.97
CA VAL A 231 -22.72 -0.82 -8.77
C VAL A 231 -22.03 0.37 -9.44
N GLY A 232 -21.20 1.12 -8.71
CA GLY A 232 -20.40 2.22 -9.26
C GLY A 232 -19.47 1.75 -10.39
N MET A 233 -18.83 0.60 -10.23
CA MET A 233 -18.03 -0.03 -11.28
C MET A 233 -18.88 -0.40 -12.50
N LEU A 234 -20.06 -1.01 -12.33
CA LEU A 234 -20.94 -1.37 -13.44
C LEU A 234 -21.41 -0.14 -14.23
N VAL A 235 -21.55 1.00 -13.55
CA VAL A 235 -21.85 2.29 -14.19
C VAL A 235 -20.66 2.82 -14.99
N ILE A 236 -19.44 2.70 -14.50
CA ILE A 236 -18.21 3.15 -15.18
C ILE A 236 -17.86 2.25 -16.38
N VAL A 237 -17.84 0.93 -16.16
CA VAL A 237 -17.47 -0.05 -17.19
C VAL A 237 -18.54 -0.10 -18.28
N ARG A 238 -19.79 0.28 -17.94
CA ARG A 238 -21.01 0.22 -18.77
C ARG A 238 -20.82 -0.79 -19.89
N PRO A 239 -20.84 -2.11 -19.59
CA PRO A 239 -20.62 -3.10 -20.63
C PRO A 239 -21.57 -2.74 -21.75
N GLY A 240 -21.02 -2.38 -22.92
CA GLY A 240 -21.85 -2.13 -24.08
C GLY A 240 -22.78 -3.34 -24.26
N LEU A 241 -23.90 -3.16 -24.96
CA LEU A 241 -24.75 -4.31 -25.32
C LEU A 241 -23.98 -5.36 -26.17
N ALA A 242 -22.74 -5.07 -26.59
CA ALA A 242 -21.74 -6.06 -26.96
C ALA A 242 -21.17 -6.71 -25.68
N GLY A 243 -21.62 -7.94 -25.38
CA GLY A 243 -21.40 -8.65 -24.11
C GLY A 243 -19.94 -8.76 -23.64
N MET A 244 -19.77 -9.31 -22.43
CA MET A 244 -18.45 -9.52 -21.79
C MET A 244 -17.45 -10.15 -22.75
N GLY A 245 -16.61 -9.32 -23.37
CA GLY A 245 -15.55 -9.76 -24.25
C GLY A 245 -14.43 -10.44 -23.48
N LEU A 246 -13.59 -11.18 -24.19
CA LEU A 246 -12.45 -11.89 -23.62
C LEU A 246 -11.57 -10.98 -22.74
N GLY A 247 -11.31 -9.75 -23.17
CA GLY A 247 -10.52 -8.79 -22.40
C GLY A 247 -11.11 -8.50 -21.00
N ALA A 248 -12.43 -8.36 -20.89
CA ALA A 248 -13.08 -8.07 -19.62
C ALA A 248 -13.02 -9.29 -18.67
N LEU A 249 -13.21 -10.50 -19.21
CA LEU A 249 -13.06 -11.76 -18.48
C LEU A 249 -11.63 -11.96 -17.96
N LEU A 250 -10.63 -11.69 -18.80
CA LEU A 250 -9.23 -11.77 -18.43
C LEU A 250 -8.90 -10.77 -17.32
N THR A 251 -9.30 -9.50 -17.46
CA THR A 251 -9.06 -8.49 -16.43
C THR A 251 -9.74 -8.85 -15.11
N LEU A 252 -11.01 -9.28 -15.12
CA LEU A 252 -11.72 -9.71 -13.91
C LEU A 252 -11.05 -10.94 -13.25
N GLY A 253 -10.68 -11.94 -14.04
CA GLY A 253 -9.95 -13.10 -13.55
C GLY A 253 -8.60 -12.70 -12.92
N GLY A 254 -7.91 -11.75 -13.56
CA GLY A 254 -6.68 -11.15 -13.04
C GLY A 254 -6.88 -10.43 -11.72
N SER A 255 -7.95 -9.64 -11.57
CA SER A 255 -8.31 -8.96 -10.32
C SER A 255 -8.66 -9.92 -9.19
N ILE A 256 -9.31 -11.06 -9.49
CA ILE A 256 -9.58 -12.11 -8.50
C ILE A 256 -8.26 -12.76 -8.03
N ALA A 257 -7.37 -13.10 -8.96
CA ALA A 257 -6.07 -13.65 -8.61
C ALA A 257 -5.23 -12.65 -7.79
N PHE A 258 -5.24 -11.37 -8.18
CA PHE A 258 -4.52 -10.30 -7.50
C PHE A 258 -5.09 -10.03 -6.09
N ALA A 259 -6.39 -10.20 -5.89
CA ALA A 259 -6.98 -10.17 -4.55
C ALA A 259 -6.38 -11.25 -3.63
N GLY A 260 -6.11 -12.45 -4.16
CA GLY A 260 -5.36 -13.48 -3.43
C GLY A 260 -3.93 -13.05 -3.06
N VAL A 261 -3.24 -12.34 -3.96
CA VAL A 261 -1.92 -11.73 -3.69
C VAL A 261 -2.00 -10.72 -2.54
N VAL A 262 -3.02 -9.87 -2.52
CA VAL A 262 -3.27 -8.90 -1.44
C VAL A 262 -3.50 -9.60 -0.11
N LEU A 263 -4.26 -10.69 -0.08
CA LEU A 263 -4.49 -11.48 1.13
C LEU A 263 -3.20 -12.13 1.66
N LEU A 264 -2.42 -12.74 0.77
CA LEU A 264 -1.13 -13.33 1.14
C LEU A 264 -0.13 -12.27 1.60
N LEU A 265 -0.16 -11.06 1.01
CA LEU A 265 0.61 -9.92 1.50
C LEU A 265 0.25 -9.57 2.94
N LYS A 266 -1.04 -9.52 3.28
CA LYS A 266 -1.52 -9.25 4.64
C LYS A 266 -1.04 -10.32 5.64
N VAL A 267 -0.99 -11.59 5.23
CA VAL A 267 -0.52 -12.69 6.08
C VAL A 267 1.01 -12.66 6.24
N LEU A 268 1.75 -12.46 5.16
CA LEU A 268 3.21 -12.44 5.15
C LEU A 268 3.78 -11.21 5.86
N SER A 269 3.15 -10.04 5.73
CA SER A 269 3.59 -8.80 6.40
C SER A 269 3.53 -8.87 7.94
N ARG A 270 2.83 -9.87 8.49
CA ARG A 270 2.85 -10.13 9.93
C ARG A 270 4.21 -10.62 10.40
N THR A 271 4.94 -11.40 9.59
CA THR A 271 6.22 -12.02 9.98
C THR A 271 7.42 -11.48 9.23
N ASP A 272 7.25 -11.09 7.97
CA ASP A 272 8.35 -10.80 7.06
C ASP A 272 8.42 -9.30 6.76
N SER A 273 9.62 -8.79 6.48
CA SER A 273 9.79 -7.38 6.09
C SER A 273 9.25 -7.12 4.67
N SER A 274 8.86 -5.88 4.37
CA SER A 274 8.40 -5.49 3.03
C SER A 274 9.44 -5.81 1.95
N LEU A 275 10.72 -5.57 2.24
CA LEU A 275 11.84 -5.86 1.34
C LEU A 275 11.94 -7.37 1.08
N THR A 276 11.86 -8.19 2.14
CA THR A 276 11.86 -9.66 2.02
C THR A 276 10.71 -10.14 1.13
N ILE A 277 9.50 -9.63 1.35
CA ILE A 277 8.32 -10.01 0.58
C ILE A 277 8.47 -9.66 -0.90
N ILE A 278 8.95 -8.44 -1.21
CA ILE A 278 9.17 -7.99 -2.58
C ILE A 278 10.28 -8.82 -3.24
N ALA A 279 11.37 -9.09 -2.53
CA ALA A 279 12.50 -9.85 -3.03
C ALA A 279 12.11 -11.28 -3.41
N TYR A 280 11.47 -12.02 -2.49
CA TYR A 280 11.02 -13.38 -2.77
C TYR A 280 9.99 -13.41 -3.90
N ASN A 281 9.07 -12.45 -3.95
CA ASN A 281 8.11 -12.35 -5.04
C ASN A 281 8.84 -12.16 -6.38
N ALA A 282 9.74 -11.18 -6.49
CA ALA A 282 10.46 -10.89 -7.72
C ALA A 282 11.34 -12.08 -8.19
N LEU A 283 12.03 -12.74 -7.25
CA LEU A 283 12.88 -13.91 -7.53
C LEU A 283 12.09 -15.14 -7.95
N LEU A 284 10.92 -15.41 -7.35
CA LEU A 284 10.09 -16.58 -7.67
C LEU A 284 9.20 -16.33 -8.90
N LEU A 285 8.72 -15.11 -9.08
CA LEU A 285 7.85 -14.72 -10.19
C LEU A 285 8.55 -14.78 -11.55
N THR A 286 9.84 -14.41 -11.59
CA THR A 286 10.64 -14.40 -12.83
C THR A 286 10.72 -15.77 -13.51
N PRO A 287 11.15 -16.87 -12.85
CA PRO A 287 11.16 -18.19 -13.48
C PRO A 287 9.74 -18.71 -13.78
N LEU A 288 8.74 -18.38 -12.96
CA LEU A 288 7.35 -18.79 -13.22
C LEU A 288 6.79 -18.17 -14.50
N THR A 289 7.11 -16.90 -14.75
CA THR A 289 6.67 -16.17 -15.95
C THR A 289 7.55 -16.46 -17.17
N PHE A 290 8.77 -16.97 -16.98
CA PHE A 290 9.66 -17.40 -18.05
C PHE A 290 9.11 -18.62 -18.81
N ILE A 291 8.56 -19.60 -18.11
CA ILE A 291 8.04 -20.84 -18.70
C ILE A 291 7.01 -20.57 -19.82
N PRO A 292 5.93 -19.80 -19.59
CA PRO A 292 5.00 -19.46 -20.67
C PRO A 292 5.59 -18.51 -21.71
N ALA A 293 6.56 -17.66 -21.35
CA ALA A 293 7.22 -16.76 -22.30
C ALA A 293 8.06 -17.52 -23.34
N LEU A 294 8.66 -18.66 -22.96
CA LEU A 294 9.46 -19.49 -23.88
C LEU A 294 8.66 -19.99 -25.09
N TRP A 295 7.37 -20.26 -24.93
CA TRP A 295 6.52 -20.78 -26.01
C TRP A 295 6.14 -19.75 -27.05
N VAL A 296 6.24 -18.46 -26.71
CA VAL A 296 5.83 -17.32 -27.55
C VAL A 296 7.00 -16.38 -27.81
N TRP A 297 8.23 -16.86 -27.59
CA TRP A 297 9.40 -16.01 -27.54
C TRP A 297 9.72 -15.41 -28.90
N THR A 298 9.77 -14.07 -28.94
CA THR A 298 10.24 -13.29 -30.09
C THR A 298 11.43 -12.44 -29.65
N VAL A 299 12.42 -12.17 -30.50
CA VAL A 299 13.55 -11.34 -30.07
C VAL A 299 13.11 -9.88 -29.99
N PRO A 300 13.07 -9.25 -28.79
CA PRO A 300 12.64 -7.86 -28.68
C PRO A 300 13.66 -6.93 -29.33
N THR A 301 13.16 -5.88 -29.97
CA THR A 301 13.98 -4.79 -30.50
C THR A 301 14.57 -3.95 -29.36
N LEU A 302 15.64 -3.19 -29.65
CA LEU A 302 16.24 -2.30 -28.66
C LEU A 302 15.25 -1.25 -28.12
N GLY A 303 14.32 -0.79 -28.96
CA GLY A 303 13.25 0.13 -28.56
C GLY A 303 12.29 -0.50 -27.56
N GLU A 304 11.86 -1.74 -27.79
CA GLU A 304 10.99 -2.47 -26.86
C GLU A 304 11.68 -2.77 -25.53
N LEU A 305 12.97 -3.13 -25.56
CA LEU A 305 13.75 -3.32 -24.32
C LEU A 305 13.88 -2.02 -23.52
N ALA A 306 14.07 -0.88 -24.19
CA ALA A 306 14.10 0.43 -23.53
C ALA A 306 12.75 0.77 -22.90
N LEU A 307 11.64 0.52 -23.59
CA LEU A 307 10.28 0.73 -23.06
C LEU A 307 9.97 -0.21 -21.88
N LEU A 308 10.37 -1.48 -21.96
CA LEU A 308 10.21 -2.45 -20.86
C LEU A 308 11.03 -2.07 -19.62
N THR A 309 12.26 -1.58 -19.83
CA THR A 309 13.10 -1.09 -18.73
C THR A 309 12.50 0.17 -18.10
N ALA A 310 12.00 1.09 -18.91
CA ALA A 310 11.30 2.29 -18.43
C ALA A 310 10.02 1.93 -17.67
N ALA A 311 9.23 0.96 -18.16
CA ALA A 311 8.06 0.46 -17.45
C ALA A 311 8.45 -0.11 -16.09
N ALA A 312 9.42 -1.03 -16.04
CA ALA A 312 9.90 -1.60 -14.77
C ALA A 312 10.36 -0.53 -13.77
N ALA A 313 11.10 0.49 -14.25
CA ALA A 313 11.53 1.62 -13.43
C ALA A 313 10.34 2.45 -12.91
N LEU A 314 9.36 2.78 -13.77
CA LEU A 314 8.14 3.49 -13.38
C LEU A 314 7.33 2.73 -12.33
N GLY A 315 7.28 1.40 -12.43
CA GLY A 315 6.65 0.56 -11.42
C GLY A 315 7.32 0.67 -10.05
N LEU A 316 8.67 0.62 -10.01
CA LEU A 316 9.44 0.79 -8.78
C LEU A 316 9.30 2.21 -8.20
N VAL A 317 9.40 3.23 -9.04
CA VAL A 317 9.18 4.63 -8.62
C VAL A 317 7.80 4.79 -8.03
N GLY A 318 6.76 4.29 -8.69
CA GLY A 318 5.39 4.34 -8.20
C GLY A 318 5.24 3.66 -6.84
N GLN A 319 5.85 2.49 -6.67
CA GLN A 319 5.83 1.76 -5.40
C GLN A 319 6.54 2.49 -4.26
N ILE A 320 7.71 3.08 -4.55
CA ILE A 320 8.44 3.89 -3.56
C ILE A 320 7.63 5.12 -3.18
N CYS A 321 7.09 5.87 -4.15
CA CYS A 321 6.25 7.04 -3.89
C CYS A 321 5.01 6.68 -3.05
N MET A 322 4.35 5.55 -3.34
CA MET A 322 3.21 5.09 -2.55
C MET A 322 3.59 4.77 -1.10
N PHE A 323 4.74 4.13 -0.87
CA PHE A 323 5.23 3.92 0.49
C PHE A 323 5.55 5.24 1.20
N GLN A 324 6.19 6.18 0.52
CA GLN A 324 6.48 7.50 1.08
C GLN A 324 5.21 8.27 1.46
N ALA A 325 4.13 8.14 0.67
CA ALA A 325 2.83 8.71 1.00
C ALA A 325 2.25 8.11 2.29
N LEU A 326 2.27 6.78 2.41
CA LEU A 326 1.78 6.05 3.60
C LEU A 326 2.65 6.27 4.85
N GLU A 327 3.90 6.72 4.70
CA GLU A 327 4.74 7.12 5.84
C GLU A 327 4.45 8.53 6.35
N GLN A 328 3.81 9.36 5.51
CA GLN A 328 3.52 10.77 5.79
C GLN A 328 2.08 10.98 6.26
N ALA A 329 1.11 10.32 5.63
CA ALA A 329 -0.30 10.40 5.97
C ALA A 329 -0.93 9.01 6.18
N ASP A 330 -2.06 8.99 6.89
CA ASP A 330 -2.81 7.77 7.13
C ASP A 330 -3.46 7.22 5.86
N ALA A 331 -3.73 5.91 5.86
CA ALA A 331 -4.37 5.25 4.74
C ALA A 331 -5.74 5.85 4.38
N THR A 332 -6.45 6.44 5.35
CA THR A 332 -7.72 7.15 5.14
C THR A 332 -7.56 8.39 4.26
N THR A 333 -6.40 9.04 4.27
CA THR A 333 -6.06 10.17 3.39
C THR A 333 -5.49 9.69 2.06
N VAL A 334 -4.65 8.66 2.09
CA VAL A 334 -3.91 8.17 0.91
C VAL A 334 -4.79 7.39 -0.05
N LEU A 335 -5.65 6.49 0.45
CA LEU A 335 -6.44 5.58 -0.39
C LEU A 335 -7.46 6.31 -1.29
N PRO A 336 -8.17 7.37 -0.84
CA PRO A 336 -9.02 8.14 -1.74
C PRO A 336 -8.23 8.84 -2.86
N ALA A 337 -6.98 9.25 -2.59
CA ALA A 337 -6.14 9.89 -3.59
C ALA A 337 -5.61 8.91 -4.65
N ASP A 338 -5.58 7.61 -4.36
CA ASP A 338 -5.19 6.57 -5.31
C ASP A 338 -6.12 6.52 -6.54
N PHE A 339 -7.38 6.95 -6.38
CA PHE A 339 -8.32 7.09 -7.51
C PHE A 339 -7.86 8.12 -8.56
N ALA A 340 -6.86 8.96 -8.28
CA ALA A 340 -6.25 9.81 -9.31
C ALA A 340 -5.69 9.00 -10.49
N GLN A 341 -5.38 7.71 -10.29
CA GLN A 341 -4.96 6.81 -11.37
C GLN A 341 -5.97 6.74 -12.52
N PHE A 342 -7.29 6.81 -12.25
CA PHE A 342 -8.32 6.79 -13.30
C PHE A 342 -8.25 8.03 -14.19
N VAL A 343 -7.93 9.18 -13.60
CA VAL A 343 -7.75 10.43 -14.33
C VAL A 343 -6.52 10.33 -15.22
N TRP A 344 -5.38 9.89 -14.67
CA TRP A 344 -4.16 9.66 -15.44
C TRP A 344 -4.36 8.68 -16.60
N ALA A 345 -5.06 7.56 -16.34
CA ALA A 345 -5.37 6.57 -17.35
C ALA A 345 -6.26 7.15 -18.47
N SER A 346 -7.21 8.01 -18.14
CA SER A 346 -8.08 8.66 -19.13
C SER A 346 -7.31 9.68 -19.98
N VAL A 347 -6.45 10.48 -19.35
CA VAL A 347 -5.59 11.45 -20.05
C VAL A 347 -4.61 10.75 -20.97
N LEU A 348 -3.91 9.71 -20.50
CA LEU A 348 -2.97 8.94 -21.31
C LEU A 348 -3.68 8.14 -22.41
N GLY A 349 -4.87 7.59 -22.12
CA GLY A 349 -5.77 6.97 -23.10
C GLY A 349 -6.08 7.90 -24.25
N PHE A 350 -6.48 9.13 -23.93
CA PHE A 350 -6.78 10.16 -24.93
C PHE A 350 -5.55 10.59 -25.73
N VAL A 351 -4.45 10.94 -25.04
CA VAL A 351 -3.26 11.50 -25.69
C VAL A 351 -2.54 10.47 -26.56
N LEU A 352 -2.34 9.25 -26.05
CA LEU A 352 -1.52 8.23 -26.70
C LEU A 352 -2.32 7.30 -27.63
N PHE A 353 -3.59 7.04 -27.29
CA PHE A 353 -4.40 6.04 -27.99
C PHE A 353 -5.64 6.62 -28.67
N GLN A 354 -5.83 7.95 -28.62
CA GLN A 354 -6.98 8.66 -29.20
C GLN A 354 -8.32 8.15 -28.66
N GLU A 355 -8.34 7.68 -27.42
CA GLU A 355 -9.54 7.22 -26.72
C GLU A 355 -10.32 8.42 -26.21
N VAL A 356 -11.41 8.77 -26.87
CA VAL A 356 -12.25 9.91 -26.47
C VAL A 356 -12.95 9.57 -25.15
N PRO A 357 -12.67 10.29 -24.05
CA PRO A 357 -13.33 10.02 -22.78
C PRO A 357 -14.81 10.40 -22.84
N ASP A 358 -15.65 9.46 -22.42
CA ASP A 358 -17.09 9.62 -22.28
C ASP A 358 -17.43 10.73 -21.28
N LEU A 359 -18.65 11.28 -21.38
CA LEU A 359 -19.17 12.25 -20.39
C LEU A 359 -19.07 11.73 -18.94
N TRP A 360 -19.26 10.42 -18.75
CA TRP A 360 -19.17 9.78 -17.44
C TRP A 360 -17.75 9.74 -16.88
N THR A 361 -16.75 9.58 -17.74
CA THR A 361 -15.32 9.65 -17.37
C THR A 361 -14.97 11.04 -16.84
N TRP A 362 -15.52 12.09 -17.47
CA TRP A 362 -15.38 13.47 -16.98
C TRP A 362 -16.07 13.70 -15.63
N LEU A 363 -17.30 13.21 -15.46
CA LEU A 363 -18.04 13.32 -14.19
C LEU A 363 -17.33 12.56 -13.05
N GLY A 364 -16.87 11.33 -13.31
CA GLY A 364 -16.10 10.54 -12.36
C GLY A 364 -14.78 11.21 -11.99
N GLY A 365 -14.04 11.75 -12.98
CA GLY A 365 -12.81 12.49 -12.76
C GLY A 365 -13.01 13.74 -11.90
N LEU A 366 -14.10 14.49 -12.13
CA LEU A 366 -14.46 15.67 -11.31
C LEU A 366 -14.77 15.26 -9.86
N LEU A 367 -15.50 14.17 -9.66
CA LEU A 367 -15.83 13.66 -8.33
C LEU A 367 -14.58 13.22 -7.57
N ILE A 368 -13.66 12.52 -8.23
CA ILE A 368 -12.37 12.12 -7.65
C ILE A 368 -11.56 13.36 -7.29
N PHE A 369 -11.45 14.34 -8.19
CA PHE A 369 -10.71 15.58 -7.93
C PHE A 369 -11.29 16.36 -6.74
N ALA A 370 -12.62 16.46 -6.65
CA ALA A 370 -13.31 17.06 -5.51
C ALA A 370 -13.08 16.27 -4.22
N GLY A 371 -13.07 14.94 -4.27
CA GLY A 371 -12.74 14.08 -3.14
C GLY A 371 -11.30 14.24 -2.66
N VAL A 372 -10.33 14.31 -3.58
CA VAL A 372 -8.91 14.54 -3.26
C VAL A 372 -8.71 15.91 -2.61
N ILE A 373 -9.30 16.97 -3.16
CA ILE A 373 -9.26 18.31 -2.55
C ILE A 373 -9.95 18.32 -1.20
N GLY A 374 -11.10 17.64 -1.10
CA GLY A 374 -11.85 17.47 0.14
C GLY A 374 -10.97 16.85 1.21
N VAL A 375 -10.36 15.69 0.92
CA VAL A 375 -9.43 14.99 1.82
C VAL A 375 -8.17 15.80 2.12
N ALA A 376 -7.64 16.55 1.14
CA ALA A 376 -6.48 17.43 1.35
C ALA A 376 -6.75 18.56 2.33
N ASN A 377 -8.00 19.06 2.32
CA ASN A 377 -8.48 20.16 3.14
C ASN A 377 -9.19 19.68 4.42
N SER A 378 -9.51 18.39 4.51
CA SER A 378 -10.12 17.80 5.71
C SER A 378 -9.05 17.71 6.79
N GLU A 379 -9.38 18.20 7.98
CA GLU A 379 -8.62 17.85 9.16
C GLU A 379 -8.71 16.32 9.36
N PRO A 380 -7.63 15.63 9.77
CA PRO A 380 -7.68 14.19 10.01
C PRO A 380 -8.81 13.89 11.00
N GLU A 381 -9.87 13.21 10.55
CA GLU A 381 -10.93 12.77 11.44
C GLU A 381 -10.29 11.90 12.52
N GLU A 382 -10.43 12.34 13.78
CA GLU A 382 -9.92 11.60 14.92
C GLU A 382 -10.54 10.20 14.93
N PRO A 383 -9.77 9.16 15.27
CA PRO A 383 -10.30 7.83 15.54
C PRO A 383 -11.08 7.80 16.88
N LYS A 384 -11.97 8.77 17.09
CA LYS A 384 -12.78 8.97 18.30
C LYS A 384 -13.75 7.81 18.54
N GLU A 385 -14.24 7.16 17.48
CA GLU A 385 -15.31 6.17 17.61
C GLU A 385 -14.80 4.74 17.93
N GLN A 386 -13.64 4.34 17.40
CA GLN A 386 -13.13 2.98 17.62
C GLN A 386 -12.43 2.81 18.97
N ALA A 387 -11.75 3.85 19.46
CA ALA A 387 -11.18 3.82 20.81
C ALA A 387 -12.27 3.85 21.89
N CYS A 388 -13.32 4.65 21.70
CA CYS A 388 -14.44 4.74 22.65
C CYS A 388 -15.27 3.44 22.69
N LEU A 389 -15.54 2.81 21.55
CA LEU A 389 -16.27 1.53 21.50
C LEU A 389 -15.48 0.36 22.10
N LEU A 390 -14.15 0.29 21.89
CA LEU A 390 -13.31 -0.73 22.52
C LEU A 390 -13.22 -0.55 24.03
N LEU A 391 -13.28 0.70 24.53
CA LEU A 391 -13.30 1.00 25.95
C LEU A 391 -14.65 0.65 26.59
N LEU A 392 -15.77 0.90 25.89
CA LEU A 392 -17.12 0.56 26.36
C LEU A 392 -17.46 -0.93 26.29
N GLU A 393 -16.85 -1.70 25.38
CA GLU A 393 -16.99 -3.17 25.36
C GLU A 393 -16.11 -3.86 26.44
N SER A 394 -15.17 -3.13 27.04
CA SER A 394 -14.24 -3.64 28.07
C SER A 394 -14.55 -3.19 29.50
N ALA A 395 -15.59 -2.37 29.68
CA ALA A 395 -16.14 -1.91 30.96
C ALA A 395 -17.48 -2.58 31.24
#